data_AF-Q9HFY4-F1
#
_entry.id   AF-Q9HFY4-F1
#
_cell.length_a   1.000
_cell.length_b   1.000
_cell.length_c   1.000
_cell.angle_alpha   90.00
_cell.angle_beta   90.00
_cell.angle_gamma   90.00
#
_symmetry.space_group_name_H-M   'P 1'
#
loop_
_entity.id
_entity.type
_entity.pdbx_description
1 polymer ?
#
loop_
_entity_poly.entity_id
_entity_poly.type
_entity_poly.pdbx_seq_one_letter_code
_entity_poly.pdbx_strand_id
1 'polypeptide(L)'
;MTKPIAPSEVVGGIPVFKPTYEQFEDFYSYCKAINKYGMKSGVVKVIPPPEWKKKLDLPHPAETLQKIKIRSPIQQHISGNKGLFMVQNVEKNKTYNITQWKTHRRITCLQRTLNRDGTLG
;
A
#
# COMPACT_ATOMS: atom_id res chain seq x y z
N MET A 1 10.46 -32.75 4.45
CA MET A 1 11.03 -31.96 3.33
C MET A 1 9.95 -31.02 2.81
N THR A 2 10.09 -29.71 3.03
CA THR A 2 9.10 -28.72 2.58
C THR A 2 9.14 -28.60 1.06
N LYS A 3 7.99 -28.71 0.40
CA LYS A 3 7.88 -28.57 -1.06
C LYS A 3 8.46 -27.20 -1.50
N PRO A 4 9.25 -27.14 -2.58
CA PRO A 4 9.77 -25.88 -3.09
C PRO A 4 8.62 -24.96 -3.51
N ILE A 5 8.59 -23.75 -2.95
CA ILE A 5 7.58 -22.74 -3.25
C ILE A 5 8.04 -21.92 -4.46
N ALA A 6 7.27 -21.98 -5.54
CA ALA A 6 7.48 -21.19 -6.75
C ALA A 6 6.43 -20.06 -6.84
N PRO A 7 6.75 -18.94 -7.50
CA PRO A 7 5.77 -17.88 -7.75
C PRO A 7 4.64 -18.40 -8.65
N SER A 8 3.42 -17.94 -8.37
CA SER A 8 2.24 -18.27 -9.17
C SER A 8 2.25 -17.54 -10.51
N GLU A 9 2.80 -16.33 -10.54
CA GLU A 9 2.94 -15.49 -11.73
C GLU A 9 4.06 -14.45 -11.50
N VAL A 10 4.57 -13.86 -12.58
CA VAL A 10 5.53 -12.75 -12.52
C VAL A 10 4.96 -11.59 -13.32
N VAL A 11 4.75 -10.44 -12.68
CA VAL A 11 4.11 -9.26 -13.27
C VAL A 11 5.11 -8.10 -13.24
N GLY A 12 5.53 -7.61 -14.41
CA GLY A 12 6.50 -6.52 -14.50
C GLY A 12 7.84 -6.82 -13.83
N GLY A 13 8.28 -8.08 -13.84
CA GLY A 13 9.48 -8.55 -13.14
C GLY A 13 9.30 -8.81 -11.63
N ILE A 14 8.09 -8.58 -11.09
CA ILE A 14 7.78 -8.78 -9.68
C ILE A 14 7.11 -10.14 -9.49
N PRO A 15 7.69 -11.05 -8.67
CA PRO A 15 7.09 -12.33 -8.34
C PRO A 15 5.82 -12.17 -7.49
N VAL A 16 4.76 -12.86 -7.88
CA VAL A 16 3.48 -12.90 -7.17
C VAL A 16 3.21 -14.31 -6.67
N PHE A 17 2.86 -14.43 -5.40
CA PHE A 17 2.57 -15.71 -4.74
C PHE A 17 1.12 -15.77 -4.26
N LYS A 18 0.47 -16.91 -4.47
CA LYS A 18 -0.87 -17.26 -3.96
C LYS A 18 -0.76 -18.54 -3.11
N PRO A 19 -0.30 -18.47 -1.85
CA PRO A 19 -0.12 -19.64 -1.00
C PRO A 19 -1.44 -20.29 -0.63
N THR A 20 -1.37 -21.59 -0.36
CA THR A 20 -2.41 -22.32 0.37
C THR A 20 -2.46 -21.88 1.84
N TYR A 21 -3.55 -22.19 2.56
CA TYR A 21 -3.67 -21.83 3.97
C TYR A 21 -2.53 -22.41 4.82
N GLU A 22 -2.18 -23.69 4.63
CA GLU A 22 -1.08 -24.36 5.34
C GLU A 22 0.28 -23.68 5.10
N GLN A 23 0.54 -23.24 3.87
CA GLN A 23 1.77 -22.52 3.54
C GLN A 23 1.79 -21.12 4.13
N PHE A 24 0.63 -20.47 4.27
CA PHE A 24 0.51 -19.11 4.76
C PHE A 24 0.46 -19.00 6.29
N GLU A 25 0.16 -20.11 6.98
CA GLU A 25 0.02 -20.16 8.44
C GLU A 25 1.32 -19.80 9.18
N ASP A 26 2.46 -20.37 8.76
CA ASP A 26 3.77 -20.01 9.30
C ASP A 26 4.43 -18.91 8.46
N PHE A 27 4.24 -17.66 8.90
CA PHE A 27 4.80 -16.47 8.28
C PHE A 27 6.32 -16.54 8.09
N TYR A 28 7.07 -16.97 9.12
CA TYR A 28 8.54 -16.96 9.07
C TYR A 28 9.06 -18.01 8.11
N SER A 29 8.54 -19.23 8.17
CA SER A 29 8.93 -20.30 7.25
C SER A 29 8.58 -19.95 5.81
N TYR A 30 7.42 -19.35 5.58
CA TYR A 30 7.00 -18.92 4.25
C TYR A 30 7.90 -17.81 3.70
N CYS A 31 8.17 -16.76 4.49
CA CYS A 31 9.09 -15.68 4.11
C CYS A 31 10.48 -16.21 3.79
N LYS A 32 11.01 -17.15 4.59
CA LYS A 32 12.31 -17.78 4.34
C LYS A 32 12.32 -18.56 3.02
N ALA A 33 11.24 -19.27 2.70
CA ALA A 33 11.14 -20.04 1.46
C ALA A 33 11.10 -19.15 0.20
N ILE A 34 10.45 -17.98 0.27
CA ILE A 34 10.34 -17.05 -0.87
C ILE A 34 11.46 -16.00 -0.93
N ASN A 35 12.32 -15.91 0.10
CA ASN A 35 13.34 -14.86 0.24
C ASN A 35 14.25 -14.71 -1.00
N LYS A 36 14.64 -15.83 -1.62
CA LYS A 36 15.48 -15.84 -2.84
C LYS A 36 14.88 -15.07 -4.02
N TYR A 37 13.54 -14.97 -4.08
CA TYR A 37 12.85 -14.20 -5.12
C TYR A 37 12.87 -12.70 -4.79
N GLY A 38 12.64 -12.35 -3.53
CA GLY A 38 12.73 -10.96 -3.05
C GLY A 38 14.13 -10.38 -3.19
N MET A 39 15.17 -11.16 -2.89
CA MET A 39 16.56 -10.74 -3.06
C MET A 39 16.96 -10.44 -4.52
N LYS A 40 16.25 -11.04 -5.49
CA LYS A 40 16.50 -10.81 -6.93
C LYS A 40 15.67 -9.66 -7.50
N SER A 41 14.43 -9.50 -7.03
CA SER A 41 13.45 -8.56 -7.58
C SER A 41 13.27 -7.28 -6.76
N GLY A 42 13.84 -7.22 -5.55
CA GLY A 42 13.68 -6.13 -4.58
C GLY A 42 12.36 -6.21 -3.79
N VAL A 43 11.28 -6.67 -4.41
CA VAL A 43 9.96 -6.81 -3.78
C VAL A 43 9.22 -8.04 -4.31
N VAL A 44 8.39 -8.65 -3.47
CA VAL A 44 7.46 -9.72 -3.86
C VAL A 44 6.05 -9.37 -3.42
N LYS A 45 5.05 -9.86 -4.15
CA LYS A 45 3.64 -9.70 -3.80
C LYS A 45 3.09 -11.03 -3.29
N VAL A 46 2.46 -11.03 -2.12
CA VAL A 46 1.76 -12.21 -1.58
C VAL A 46 0.27 -11.89 -1.50
N ILE A 47 -0.55 -12.70 -2.17
CA ILE A 47 -2.01 -12.60 -2.10
C ILE A 47 -2.47 -13.64 -1.08
N PRO A 48 -3.02 -13.22 0.08
CA PRO A 48 -3.38 -14.17 1.12
C PRO A 48 -4.54 -15.08 0.67
N PRO A 49 -4.61 -16.31 1.21
CA PRO A 49 -5.65 -17.27 0.89
C PRO A 49 -7.05 -16.73 1.27
N PRO A 50 -8.11 -17.08 0.52
CA PRO A 50 -9.47 -16.60 0.79
C PRO A 50 -9.97 -16.91 2.21
N GLU A 51 -9.58 -18.06 2.77
CA GLU A 51 -9.94 -18.51 4.12
C GLU A 51 -9.39 -17.56 5.19
N TRP A 52 -8.17 -17.06 5.00
CA TRP A 52 -7.59 -16.05 5.89
C TRP A 52 -8.35 -14.72 5.80
N LYS A 53 -8.75 -14.30 4.59
CA LYS A 53 -9.55 -13.08 4.41
C LYS A 53 -10.92 -13.17 5.10
N LYS A 54 -11.54 -14.35 5.12
CA LYS A 54 -12.82 -14.58 5.82
C LYS A 54 -12.72 -14.46 7.34
N LYS A 55 -11.51 -14.60 7.91
CA LYS A 55 -11.26 -14.40 9.35
C LYS A 55 -11.13 -12.93 9.73
N LEU A 56 -11.09 -12.02 8.75
CA LEU A 56 -11.03 -10.58 9.03
C LEU A 56 -12.44 -10.05 9.31
N ASP A 57 -12.59 -9.32 10.42
CA ASP A 57 -13.82 -8.60 10.75
C ASP A 57 -13.97 -7.36 9.86
N LEU A 58 -14.44 -7.58 8.63
CA LEU A 58 -14.68 -6.56 7.61
C LEU A 58 -16.14 -6.53 7.18
N PRO A 59 -16.78 -5.34 7.07
CA PRO A 59 -16.22 -4.02 7.38
C PRO A 59 -16.00 -3.85 8.88
N HIS A 60 -14.96 -3.10 9.25
CA HIS A 60 -14.70 -2.83 10.66
C HIS A 60 -15.89 -2.09 11.31
N PRO A 61 -16.20 -2.37 12.59
CA PRO A 61 -17.22 -1.65 13.33
C PRO A 61 -17.00 -0.13 13.28
N ALA A 62 -18.09 0.63 13.23
CA ALA A 62 -18.03 2.10 13.16
C ALA A 62 -17.20 2.69 14.32
N GLU A 63 -17.30 2.10 15.50
CA GLU A 63 -16.54 2.47 16.70
C GLU A 63 -15.02 2.35 16.50
N THR A 64 -14.57 1.27 15.85
CA THR A 64 -13.16 1.03 15.52
C THR A 64 -12.68 2.08 14.53
N LEU A 65 -13.49 2.42 13.53
CA LEU A 65 -13.16 3.43 12.52
C LEU A 65 -13.12 4.85 13.10
N GLN A 66 -13.97 5.18 14.06
CA GLN A 66 -13.99 6.49 14.74
C GLN A 66 -12.73 6.73 15.59
N LYS A 67 -12.09 5.67 16.10
CA LYS A 67 -10.84 5.77 16.89
C LYS A 67 -9.62 6.15 16.05
N ILE A 68 -9.69 5.99 14.73
CA ILE A 68 -8.57 6.30 13.82
C ILE A 68 -8.39 7.82 13.70
N LYS A 69 -7.22 8.30 14.12
CA LYS A 69 -6.80 9.70 14.00
C LYS A 69 -5.49 9.79 13.22
N ILE A 70 -5.53 10.48 12.09
CA ILE A 70 -4.35 10.78 11.26
C ILE A 70 -3.80 12.12 11.72
N ARG A 71 -2.72 12.08 12.50
CA ARG A 71 -2.05 13.27 13.05
C ARG A 71 -0.97 13.74 12.09
N SER A 72 -0.73 15.05 12.07
CA SER A 72 0.36 15.69 11.32
C SER A 72 0.54 15.17 9.90
N PRO A 73 -0.51 15.18 9.06
CA PRO A 73 -0.42 14.60 7.72
C PRO A 73 0.64 15.33 6.90
N ILE A 74 1.42 14.56 6.15
CA ILE A 74 2.54 15.04 5.37
C ILE A 74 2.05 15.50 3.99
N GLN A 75 2.34 16.75 3.62
CA GLN A 75 2.21 17.23 2.26
C GLN A 75 3.57 17.10 1.56
N GLN A 76 3.57 16.44 0.41
CA GLN A 76 4.76 16.23 -0.41
C GLN A 76 4.82 17.28 -1.51
N HIS A 77 5.80 18.19 -1.42
CA HIS A 77 6.19 19.08 -2.51
C HIS A 77 7.23 18.37 -3.36
N ILE A 78 6.93 18.18 -4.64
CA ILE A 78 7.78 17.42 -5.56
C ILE A 78 8.32 18.41 -6.58
N SER A 79 9.64 18.54 -6.64
CA SER A 79 10.36 19.43 -7.55
C SER A 79 11.32 18.62 -8.39
N GLY A 80 11.32 18.83 -9.71
CA GLY A 80 12.18 18.08 -10.63
C GLY A 80 11.52 17.84 -11.99
N ASN A 81 12.26 17.21 -12.91
CA ASN A 81 11.79 16.88 -14.25
C ASN A 81 12.60 15.70 -14.84
N LYS A 82 12.08 15.09 -15.91
CA LYS A 82 12.76 14.07 -16.74
C LYS A 82 13.34 12.90 -15.94
N GLY A 83 12.62 12.45 -14.91
CA GLY A 83 13.00 11.29 -14.10
C GLY A 83 13.87 11.60 -12.87
N LEU A 84 14.29 12.85 -12.68
CA LEU A 84 14.98 13.29 -11.45
C LEU A 84 14.03 14.18 -10.63
N PHE A 85 13.67 13.71 -9.44
CA PHE A 85 12.75 14.41 -8.55
C PHE A 85 13.30 14.46 -7.12
N MET A 86 13.10 15.59 -6.47
CA MET A 86 13.30 15.77 -5.04
C MET A 86 11.94 15.95 -4.37
N VAL A 87 11.76 15.34 -3.20
CA VAL A 87 10.53 15.44 -2.42
C VAL A 87 10.83 16.14 -1.10
N GLN A 88 10.16 17.26 -0.87
CA GLN A 88 10.16 17.96 0.41
C GLN A 88 8.89 17.61 1.18
N ASN A 89 9.06 17.10 2.39
CA ASN A 89 7.96 16.72 3.27
C ASN A 89 7.63 17.89 4.20
N VAL A 90 6.41 18.41 4.11
CA VAL A 90 5.90 19.47 4.98
C VAL A 90 4.74 18.91 5.79
N GLU A 91 4.95 18.78 7.09
CA GLU A 91 3.88 18.38 8.01
C GLU A 91 2.82 19.47 8.12
N LYS A 92 1.55 19.07 8.16
CA LYS A 92 0.44 19.97 8.43
C LYS A 92 0.04 19.85 9.88
N ASN A 93 -0.05 20.97 10.59
CA ASN A 93 -0.58 21.00 11.95
C ASN A 93 -2.12 20.85 11.93
N LYS A 94 -2.60 19.67 11.54
CA LYS A 94 -4.01 19.26 11.47
C LYS A 94 -4.12 17.80 11.87
N THR A 95 -5.28 17.41 12.39
CA THR A 95 -5.61 16.01 12.62
C THR A 95 -6.90 15.69 11.89
N TYR A 96 -6.94 14.57 11.17
CA TYR A 96 -8.12 14.11 10.46
C TYR A 96 -8.65 12.81 11.07
N ASN A 97 -9.97 12.68 11.19
CA ASN A 97 -10.61 11.36 11.31
C ASN A 97 -10.71 10.68 9.93
N ILE A 98 -11.07 9.40 9.89
CA ILE A 98 -11.10 8.62 8.64
C ILE A 98 -12.07 9.19 7.59
N THR A 99 -13.21 9.75 8.01
CA THR A 99 -14.22 10.35 7.10
C THR A 99 -13.72 11.66 6.50
N GLN A 100 -13.10 12.52 7.31
CA GLN A 100 -12.45 13.74 6.87
C GLN A 100 -11.30 13.44 5.91
N TRP A 101 -10.48 12.43 6.21
CA TRP A 101 -9.39 12.00 5.34
C TRP A 101 -9.89 11.49 3.99
N LYS A 102 -10.94 10.65 3.98
CA LYS A 102 -11.59 10.18 2.75
C LYS A 102 -12.09 11.34 1.88
N THR A 103 -12.67 12.36 2.51
CA THR A 103 -13.16 13.57 1.84
C THR A 103 -12.00 14.42 1.31
N HIS A 104 -10.96 14.63 2.12
CA HIS A 104 -9.78 15.40 1.76
C HIS A 104 -9.02 14.80 0.56
N ARG A 105 -8.88 13.47 0.50
CA ARG A 105 -8.26 12.76 -0.63
C ARG A 105 -8.94 13.09 -1.96
N ARG A 106 -10.27 13.24 -1.97
CA ARG A 106 -11.02 13.55 -3.19
C ARG A 106 -10.67 14.95 -3.72
N ILE A 107 -10.56 15.92 -2.81
CA ILE A 107 -10.33 17.33 -3.16
C ILE A 107 -8.89 17.56 -3.65
N THR A 108 -7.89 17.01 -2.96
CA THR A 108 -6.47 17.23 -3.32
C THR A 108 -6.04 16.54 -4.60
N CYS A 109 -6.68 15.41 -4.95
CA CYS A 109 -6.44 14.72 -6.21
C CYS A 109 -7.00 15.54 -7.40
N LEU A 110 -8.22 16.08 -7.27
CA LEU A 110 -8.90 16.86 -8.32
C LEU A 110 -8.23 18.21 -8.60
N GLN A 111 -7.78 18.92 -7.57
CA GLN A 111 -7.07 20.20 -7.75
C GLN A 111 -5.72 20.04 -8.47
N ARG A 112 -5.07 18.87 -8.38
CA ARG A 112 -3.84 18.57 -9.14
C ARG A 112 -4.11 18.28 -10.61
N THR A 113 -5.33 17.87 -10.98
CA THR A 113 -5.71 17.65 -12.38
C THR A 113 -5.91 18.99 -13.08
N LEU A 114 -6.68 19.91 -12.49
CA LEU A 114 -6.99 21.22 -13.09
C LEU A 114 -5.77 22.16 -13.23
N ASN A 115 -4.79 22.07 -12.33
CA ASN A 115 -3.59 22.91 -12.40
C ASN A 115 -2.54 22.42 -13.42
N ARG A 116 -2.78 21.29 -14.11
CA ARG A 116 -1.96 20.89 -15.28
C ARG A 116 -2.44 21.51 -16.59
N ASP A 117 -3.61 22.14 -16.58
CA ASP A 117 -4.31 22.55 -17.80
C ASP A 117 -4.06 24.02 -18.16
N GLY A 118 -3.26 24.75 -17.37
CA GLY A 118 -2.57 25.96 -17.83
C GLY A 118 -3.46 27.15 -18.24
N THR A 119 -4.62 27.37 -17.62
CA THR A 119 -5.33 28.66 -17.75
C THR A 119 -5.22 29.46 -16.46
N LEU A 120 -4.31 30.45 -16.50
CA LEU A 120 -4.16 31.53 -15.52
C LEU A 120 -5.42 32.41 -15.53
N GLY A 121 -5.96 32.71 -14.35
CA GLY A 121 -6.77 33.90 -14.09
C GLY A 121 -5.95 34.86 -13.25
#